data_AF-A0A8H7VPB4-F1
#
_entry.id   AF-A0A8H7VPB4-F1
#
_cell.length_a   1.000
_cell.length_b   1.000
_cell.length_c   1.000
_cell.angle_alpha   90.00
_cell.angle_beta   90.00
_cell.angle_gamma   90.00
#
_symmetry.space_group_name_H-M   'P 1'
#
loop_
_entity.id
_entity.type
_entity.pdbx_description
1 polymer ?
#
loop_
_entity_poly.entity_id
_entity_poly.type
_entity_poly.pdbx_seq_one_letter_code
_entity_poly.pdbx_strand_id
1 'polypeptide(L)'
;MVFALRSAATIRHVVARNILSQRSFTTTQCATSSHGLMRLKEYYDSTLSEDLMTLTYDHSRAAPSIYKYPDIQVQLDRALAVKEEEEKEQKQQEVNVQEEQEQSKEAVRTRKGGKPVKPIQPPKSASTIPGLDKITLHAMVKDAIHSKHNLLSAFMAFQSITSTRPEVVYARTSVANWKLREGMPIGVKVTLRGEEMYQFMDKLIEIVLPRLKEWPGLQLTAGDGNGNIALGFPASALALFPEIEGSFDVYPKMTGFDVIFNTTAYTNTDGRLLLSGFSIPFKTKN
;
A
#
# COMPACT_ATOMS: atom_id res chain seq x y z
N MET A 1 -48.72 35.63 29.57
CA MET A 1 -49.16 36.88 28.92
C MET A 1 -48.15 37.95 29.32
N VAL A 2 -47.34 38.62 28.49
CA VAL A 2 -47.16 38.76 27.04
C VAL A 2 -45.76 39.39 26.84
N PHE A 3 -45.01 38.90 25.84
CA PHE A 3 -44.00 39.57 24.98
C PHE A 3 -42.89 40.45 25.60
N ALA A 4 -41.61 40.05 25.52
CA ALA A 4 -40.71 40.12 24.35
C ALA A 4 -40.23 41.54 23.99
N LEU A 5 -39.05 41.92 24.50
CA LEU A 5 -38.26 43.04 24.00
C LEU A 5 -37.38 42.57 22.83
N ARG A 6 -37.73 43.03 21.62
CA ARG A 6 -36.82 43.12 20.47
C ARG A 6 -35.90 44.33 20.68
N SER A 7 -34.59 44.14 20.57
CA SER A 7 -33.69 45.21 20.15
C SER A 7 -32.67 44.63 19.19
N ALA A 8 -32.72 45.11 17.96
CA ALA A 8 -31.84 44.73 16.87
C ALA A 8 -30.53 45.50 16.98
N ALA A 9 -29.42 44.77 17.13
CA ALA A 9 -28.08 45.32 16.98
C ALA A 9 -27.41 44.63 15.78
N THR A 10 -27.50 45.28 14.63
CA THR A 10 -26.80 44.87 13.40
C THR A 10 -25.35 45.33 13.50
N ILE A 11 -24.46 44.43 13.93
CA ILE A 11 -23.01 44.64 13.86
C ILE A 11 -22.51 44.01 12.56
N ARG A 12 -22.24 44.87 11.57
CA ARG A 12 -21.56 44.50 10.33
C ARG A 12 -20.11 44.13 10.65
N HIS A 13 -19.78 42.84 10.64
CA HIS A 13 -18.39 42.42 10.61
C HIS A 13 -17.83 42.58 9.19
N VAL A 14 -16.87 43.50 9.09
CA VAL A 14 -16.01 43.70 7.93
C VAL A 14 -15.14 42.44 7.77
N VAL A 15 -15.44 41.62 6.76
CA VAL A 15 -14.58 40.51 6.36
C VAL A 15 -13.36 41.12 5.68
N ALA A 16 -12.25 41.20 6.41
CA ALA A 16 -10.96 41.52 5.84
C ALA A 16 -10.61 40.45 4.80
N ARG A 17 -10.62 40.85 3.52
CA ARG A 17 -10.06 40.05 2.42
C ARG A 17 -8.57 39.95 2.63
N ASN A 18 -8.13 38.89 3.29
CA ASN A 18 -6.71 38.54 3.38
C ASN A 18 -6.30 37.89 2.06
N ILE A 19 -6.13 38.72 1.02
CA ILE A 19 -5.46 38.39 -0.25
C ILE A 19 -3.94 38.37 -0.01
N LEU A 20 -3.51 37.61 0.98
CA LEU A 20 -2.17 37.08 1.00
C LEU A 20 -2.27 35.77 0.24
N SER A 21 -1.82 35.82 -1.02
CA SER A 21 -1.32 34.67 -1.77
C SER A 21 -0.60 33.75 -0.78
N GLN A 22 -1.32 32.76 -0.25
CA GLN A 22 -0.73 31.57 0.31
C GLN A 22 0.11 31.05 -0.84
N ARG A 23 1.42 31.33 -0.79
CA ARG A 23 2.38 30.57 -1.58
C ARG A 23 2.07 29.15 -1.18
N SER A 24 1.37 28.44 -2.05
CA SER A 24 1.23 27.00 -1.93
C SER A 24 2.68 26.53 -1.89
N PHE A 25 3.16 26.16 -0.71
CA PHE A 25 4.27 25.25 -0.62
C PHE A 25 3.72 23.97 -1.26
N THR A 26 3.83 23.90 -2.59
CA THR A 26 3.82 22.64 -3.31
C THR A 26 5.05 21.94 -2.78
N THR A 27 4.84 21.23 -1.69
CA THR A 27 5.69 20.16 -1.23
C THR A 27 5.57 19.06 -2.27
N THR A 28 6.09 19.31 -3.47
CA THR A 28 6.74 18.25 -4.21
C THR A 28 7.94 17.92 -3.34
N GLN A 29 7.75 17.04 -2.36
CA GLN A 29 8.90 16.30 -1.86
C GLN A 29 9.38 15.49 -3.07
N CYS A 30 10.29 16.07 -3.85
CA CYS A 30 11.40 15.25 -4.28
C CYS A 30 12.06 14.84 -2.96
N ALA A 31 11.65 13.68 -2.42
CA ALA A 31 12.41 13.05 -1.37
C ALA A 31 13.83 12.95 -1.91
N THR A 32 14.78 13.53 -1.21
CA THR A 32 16.20 13.46 -1.55
C THR A 32 16.61 11.98 -1.58
N SER A 33 16.64 11.36 -2.75
CA SER A 33 17.29 10.07 -2.94
C SER A 33 18.79 10.32 -3.09
N SER A 34 19.48 10.50 -1.97
CA SER A 34 20.94 10.68 -1.92
C SER A 34 21.55 9.96 -0.72
N HIS A 35 20.96 8.84 -0.29
CA HIS A 35 21.48 8.04 0.81
C HIS A 35 22.16 6.77 0.27
N GLY A 36 23.26 6.91 -0.48
CA GLY A 36 24.15 5.79 -0.84
C GLY A 36 23.63 4.83 -1.92
N LEU A 37 24.53 3.99 -2.41
CA LEU A 37 24.24 2.92 -3.37
C LEU A 37 23.41 1.82 -2.68
N MET A 38 22.26 1.47 -3.27
CA MET A 38 21.34 0.47 -2.70
C MET A 38 21.71 -0.91 -3.26
N ARG A 39 22.40 -1.72 -2.45
CA ARG A 39 22.90 -3.04 -2.85
C ARG A 39 21.84 -3.91 -3.53
N LEU A 40 20.66 -4.09 -2.93
CA LEU A 40 19.60 -4.95 -3.49
C LEU A 40 19.00 -4.41 -4.78
N LYS A 41 18.91 -3.08 -4.92
CA LYS A 41 18.42 -2.45 -6.13
C LYS A 41 19.43 -2.64 -7.27
N GLU A 42 20.72 -2.46 -7.01
CA GLU A 42 21.78 -2.71 -7.99
C GLU A 42 21.86 -4.17 -8.39
N TYR A 43 21.73 -5.10 -7.44
CA TYR A 43 21.62 -6.52 -7.73
C TYR A 43 20.47 -6.81 -8.70
N TYR A 44 19.30 -6.20 -8.47
CA TYR A 44 18.16 -6.32 -9.37
C TYR A 44 18.44 -5.74 -10.77
N ASP A 45 18.96 -4.52 -10.83
CA ASP A 45 19.19 -3.82 -12.09
C ASP A 45 20.33 -4.47 -12.92
N SER A 46 21.31 -5.12 -12.27
CA SER A 46 22.49 -5.69 -12.94
C SER A 46 22.39 -7.17 -13.31
N THR A 47 21.66 -7.99 -12.54
CA THR A 47 21.64 -9.45 -12.75
C THR A 47 20.21 -10.00 -12.74
N LEU A 48 19.46 -9.75 -11.66
CA LEU A 48 18.15 -10.37 -11.45
C LEU A 48 17.17 -10.03 -12.59
N SER A 49 17.16 -8.78 -13.07
CA SER A 49 16.24 -8.34 -14.12
C SER A 49 16.48 -9.07 -15.45
N GLU A 50 17.74 -9.31 -15.83
CA GLU A 50 18.13 -10.05 -17.03
C GLU A 50 17.76 -11.54 -16.92
N ASP A 51 18.01 -12.13 -15.76
CA ASP A 51 17.64 -13.52 -15.47
C ASP A 51 16.12 -13.69 -15.51
N LEU A 52 15.35 -12.79 -14.90
CA LEU A 52 13.88 -12.82 -14.94
C LEU A 52 13.37 -12.66 -16.36
N MET A 53 13.95 -11.76 -17.15
CA MET A 53 13.58 -11.60 -18.55
C MET A 53 13.74 -12.93 -19.30
N THR A 54 14.88 -13.58 -19.13
CA THR A 54 15.20 -14.84 -19.81
C THR A 54 14.34 -16.01 -19.31
N LEU A 55 14.20 -16.18 -18.00
CA LEU A 55 13.43 -17.27 -17.38
C LEU A 55 11.94 -17.17 -17.66
N THR A 56 11.42 -15.94 -17.78
CA THR A 56 10.00 -15.73 -17.99
C THR A 56 9.62 -15.68 -19.47
N TYR A 57 10.60 -15.57 -20.39
CA TYR A 57 10.36 -15.51 -21.82
C TYR A 57 9.64 -16.76 -22.34
N ASP A 58 8.63 -16.54 -23.17
CA ASP A 58 7.86 -17.60 -23.83
C ASP A 58 7.71 -17.24 -25.31
N HIS A 59 8.40 -17.99 -26.17
CA HIS A 59 8.43 -17.75 -27.61
C HIS A 59 7.06 -17.95 -28.29
N SER A 60 6.14 -18.69 -27.65
CA SER A 60 4.83 -19.01 -28.20
C SER A 60 3.76 -17.97 -27.81
N ARG A 61 4.07 -17.09 -26.85
CA ARG A 61 3.11 -16.19 -26.24
C ARG A 61 2.94 -14.92 -27.07
N ALA A 62 1.96 -14.94 -27.96
CA ALA A 62 1.45 -13.71 -28.57
C ALA A 62 0.66 -12.89 -27.52
N ALA A 63 0.75 -11.56 -27.60
CA ALA A 63 -0.15 -10.69 -26.84
C ALA A 63 -1.59 -11.12 -27.12
N PRO A 64 -2.44 -11.36 -26.10
CA PRO A 64 -3.84 -11.60 -26.36
C PRO A 64 -4.38 -10.45 -27.20
N SER A 65 -5.11 -10.76 -28.27
CA SER A 65 -5.68 -9.71 -29.11
C SER A 65 -6.53 -8.80 -28.23
N ILE A 66 -6.25 -7.49 -28.25
CA ILE A 66 -7.05 -6.49 -27.57
C ILE A 66 -8.52 -6.61 -28.02
N TYR A 67 -8.71 -7.02 -29.28
CA TYR A 67 -9.98 -7.31 -29.93
C TYR A 67 -10.76 -8.51 -29.36
N LYS A 68 -10.21 -9.30 -28.43
CA LYS A 68 -10.96 -10.40 -27.80
C LYS A 68 -12.04 -9.90 -26.85
N TYR A 69 -11.93 -8.64 -26.39
CA TYR A 69 -12.94 -7.92 -25.62
C TYR A 69 -13.03 -6.46 -26.12
N PRO A 70 -13.62 -6.22 -27.31
CA PRO A 70 -13.72 -4.87 -27.89
C PRO A 70 -14.42 -3.88 -26.95
N ASP A 71 -15.30 -4.40 -26.09
CA ASP A 71 -16.03 -3.65 -25.07
C ASP A 71 -15.12 -2.91 -24.08
N ILE A 72 -13.94 -3.46 -23.73
CA ILE A 72 -13.02 -2.86 -22.76
C ILE A 72 -12.28 -1.68 -23.37
N GLN A 73 -11.88 -1.78 -24.64
CA GLN A 73 -11.23 -0.68 -25.35
C GLN A 73 -12.20 0.49 -25.53
N VAL A 74 -13.44 0.19 -25.93
CA VAL A 74 -14.53 1.18 -26.02
C VAL A 74 -14.82 1.81 -24.65
N GLN A 75 -14.72 1.05 -23.56
CA GLN A 75 -14.86 1.58 -22.20
C GLN A 75 -13.69 2.45 -21.77
N LEU A 76 -12.45 2.09 -22.12
CA LEU A 76 -11.26 2.88 -21.84
C LEU A 76 -11.28 4.19 -22.63
N ASP A 77 -11.58 4.14 -23.92
CA ASP A 77 -11.67 5.33 -24.77
C ASP A 77 -12.79 6.26 -24.31
N ARG A 78 -13.94 5.69 -23.87
CA ARG A 78 -15.01 6.47 -23.24
C ARG A 78 -14.60 7.02 -21.88
N ALA A 79 -13.91 6.27 -21.03
CA ALA A 79 -13.46 6.74 -19.74
C ALA A 79 -12.36 7.81 -19.86
N LEU A 80 -11.52 7.74 -20.90
CA LEU A 80 -10.54 8.76 -21.23
C LEU A 80 -11.23 10.01 -21.79
N ALA A 81 -12.20 9.86 -22.69
CA ALA A 81 -13.00 10.97 -23.19
C ALA A 81 -13.80 11.66 -22.06
N VAL A 82 -14.39 10.88 -21.15
CA VAL A 82 -15.06 11.40 -19.94
C VAL A 82 -14.05 12.09 -19.04
N LYS A 83 -12.84 11.57 -18.84
CA LYS A 83 -11.78 12.28 -18.09
C LYS A 83 -11.35 13.58 -18.76
N GLU A 84 -11.25 13.61 -20.09
CA GLU A 84 -10.92 14.83 -20.84
C GLU A 84 -12.06 15.86 -20.77
N GLU A 85 -13.31 15.41 -20.68
CA GLU A 85 -14.49 16.25 -20.44
C GLU A 85 -14.55 16.71 -18.98
N GLU A 86 -14.27 15.84 -18.01
CA GLU A 86 -14.11 16.16 -16.59
C GLU A 86 -12.97 17.14 -16.35
N GLU A 87 -11.83 17.07 -17.06
CA GLU A 87 -10.76 18.07 -16.97
C GLU A 87 -11.16 19.44 -17.56
N LYS A 88 -12.06 19.45 -18.55
CA LYS A 88 -12.66 20.68 -19.10
C LYS A 88 -13.74 21.25 -18.17
N GLU A 89 -14.50 20.38 -17.50
CA GLU A 89 -15.54 20.72 -16.55
C GLU A 89 -14.98 21.09 -15.17
N GLN A 90 -13.88 20.49 -14.70
CA GLN A 90 -13.17 20.86 -13.46
C GLN A 90 -12.66 22.30 -13.52
N LYS A 91 -12.30 22.81 -14.70
CA LYS A 91 -11.99 24.24 -14.92
C LYS A 91 -13.23 25.15 -14.79
N GLN A 92 -14.44 24.59 -14.86
CA GLN A 92 -15.73 25.31 -14.75
C GLN A 92 -16.48 25.01 -13.43
N GLN A 93 -16.18 23.90 -12.75
CA GLN A 93 -16.93 23.33 -11.62
C GLN A 93 -16.25 23.46 -10.25
N GLU A 94 -15.07 24.09 -10.12
CA GLU A 94 -14.51 24.46 -8.80
C GLU A 94 -15.47 25.33 -7.94
N VAL A 95 -16.56 25.84 -8.54
CA VAL A 95 -17.55 26.68 -7.86
C VAL A 95 -18.75 25.88 -7.31
N ASN A 96 -19.01 24.62 -7.72
CA ASN A 96 -20.38 24.10 -7.54
C ASN A 96 -20.58 22.57 -7.39
N VAL A 97 -19.74 21.79 -6.69
CA VAL A 97 -20.01 20.34 -6.53
C VAL A 97 -19.55 19.78 -5.17
N GLN A 98 -20.31 20.06 -4.10
CA GLN A 98 -20.28 19.22 -2.88
C GLN A 98 -21.41 18.18 -2.85
N GLU A 99 -22.31 18.16 -3.86
CA GLU A 99 -23.57 17.40 -3.79
C GLU A 99 -23.64 16.15 -4.71
N GLU A 100 -22.66 15.86 -5.56
CA GLU A 100 -22.75 14.74 -6.52
C GLU A 100 -22.04 13.44 -6.12
N GLN A 101 -21.37 13.39 -4.97
CA GLN A 101 -20.49 12.26 -4.60
C GLN A 101 -21.21 10.93 -4.25
N GLU A 102 -22.53 10.84 -4.37
CA GLU A 102 -23.29 9.61 -4.10
C GLU A 102 -23.94 8.94 -5.32
N GLN A 103 -23.89 9.51 -6.52
CA GLN A 103 -24.62 8.99 -7.69
C GLN A 103 -23.73 8.74 -8.92
N SER A 104 -22.99 7.62 -8.93
CA SER A 104 -22.72 6.78 -10.12
C SER A 104 -21.49 5.87 -9.91
N LYS A 105 -21.64 4.81 -9.11
CA LYS A 105 -20.78 3.64 -9.29
C LYS A 105 -21.31 2.89 -10.50
N GLU A 106 -20.79 3.18 -11.69
CA GLU A 106 -21.14 2.43 -12.90
C GLU A 106 -20.98 0.92 -12.65
N ALA A 107 -22.02 0.14 -12.96
CA ALA A 107 -22.05 -1.28 -12.72
C ALA A 107 -21.13 -2.02 -13.70
N VAL A 108 -19.85 -2.13 -13.34
CA VAL A 108 -18.88 -2.96 -14.07
C VAL A 108 -19.39 -4.39 -14.12
N ARG A 109 -19.60 -4.94 -15.32
CA ARG A 109 -20.01 -6.34 -15.50
C ARG A 109 -18.96 -7.26 -14.89
N THR A 110 -19.27 -7.82 -13.73
CA THR A 110 -18.45 -8.84 -13.08
C THR A 110 -18.53 -10.17 -13.85
N ARG A 111 -17.50 -11.01 -13.75
CA ARG A 111 -17.56 -12.39 -14.26
C ARG A 111 -18.74 -13.14 -13.64
N LYS A 112 -19.19 -14.22 -14.30
CA LYS A 112 -20.20 -15.15 -13.76
C LYS A 112 -19.86 -15.50 -12.30
N GLY A 113 -20.77 -15.20 -11.38
CA GLY A 113 -20.56 -15.34 -9.93
C GLY A 113 -20.04 -14.09 -9.20
N GLY A 114 -20.18 -12.88 -9.76
CA GLY A 114 -19.91 -11.63 -9.05
C GLY A 114 -18.43 -11.31 -8.84
N LYS A 115 -17.52 -12.09 -9.44
CA LYS A 115 -16.07 -11.90 -9.27
C LYS A 115 -15.58 -10.73 -10.14
N PRO A 116 -14.70 -9.85 -9.60
CA PRO A 116 -14.11 -8.78 -10.40
C PRO A 116 -13.30 -9.37 -11.56
N VAL A 117 -13.22 -8.62 -12.67
CA VAL A 117 -12.43 -9.02 -13.83
C VAL A 117 -10.94 -8.88 -13.47
N LYS A 118 -10.16 -9.92 -13.75
CA LYS A 118 -8.70 -9.88 -13.58
C LYS A 118 -8.06 -9.06 -14.73
N PRO A 119 -6.97 -8.32 -14.46
CA PRO A 119 -6.26 -7.61 -15.53
C PRO A 119 -5.75 -8.61 -16.58
N ILE A 120 -5.77 -8.18 -17.85
CA ILE A 120 -5.19 -8.94 -18.95
C ILE A 120 -3.67 -8.89 -18.79
N GLN A 121 -3.03 -10.06 -18.91
CA GLN A 121 -1.58 -10.16 -18.77
C GLN A 121 -0.93 -9.73 -20.10
N PRO A 122 -0.05 -8.72 -20.09
CA PRO A 122 0.73 -8.37 -21.28
C PRO A 122 1.67 -9.51 -21.67
N PRO A 123 2.12 -9.56 -22.95
CA PRO A 123 3.22 -10.43 -23.33
C PRO A 123 4.47 -10.06 -22.53
N LYS A 124 5.29 -11.05 -22.22
CA LYS A 124 6.54 -10.85 -21.47
C LYS A 124 7.59 -10.30 -22.43
N SER A 125 8.12 -9.12 -22.12
CA SER A 125 9.07 -8.36 -22.96
C SER A 125 10.03 -7.59 -22.06
N ALA A 126 11.12 -7.06 -22.60
CA ALA A 126 12.13 -6.30 -21.85
C ALA A 126 11.55 -5.09 -21.09
N SER A 127 10.46 -4.49 -21.58
CA SER A 127 9.76 -3.40 -20.89
C SER A 127 8.88 -3.88 -19.73
N THR A 128 8.61 -5.18 -19.62
CA THR A 128 7.66 -5.77 -18.66
C THR A 128 8.34 -6.85 -17.84
N ILE A 129 9.40 -6.45 -17.14
CA ILE A 129 10.13 -7.29 -16.20
C ILE A 129 9.47 -7.16 -14.82
N PRO A 130 9.19 -8.27 -14.11
CA PRO A 130 8.70 -8.22 -12.74
C PRO A 130 9.70 -7.49 -11.84
N GLY A 131 9.23 -6.53 -11.06
CA GLY A 131 9.99 -5.72 -10.11
C GLY A 131 9.20 -5.48 -8.82
N LEU A 132 9.86 -4.96 -7.77
CA LEU A 132 9.18 -4.50 -6.55
C LEU A 132 8.64 -3.08 -6.75
N ASP A 133 7.36 -2.85 -6.47
CA ASP A 133 6.73 -1.50 -6.50
C ASP A 133 6.75 -0.86 -5.11
N LYS A 134 6.25 -1.60 -4.11
CA LYS A 134 6.18 -1.14 -2.72
C LYS A 134 6.11 -2.30 -1.75
N ILE A 135 6.54 -2.04 -0.53
CA ILE A 135 6.34 -2.94 0.61
C ILE A 135 5.38 -2.29 1.58
N THR A 136 4.36 -3.02 2.01
CA THR A 136 3.45 -2.54 3.06
C THR A 136 3.64 -3.37 4.30
N LEU A 137 4.00 -2.72 5.41
CA LEU A 137 4.00 -3.31 6.74
C LEU A 137 2.67 -3.00 7.41
N HIS A 138 2.09 -3.99 8.07
CA HIS A 138 0.81 -3.85 8.73
C HIS A 138 0.79 -4.67 10.01
N ALA A 139 0.43 -4.05 11.13
CA ALA A 139 0.22 -4.74 12.40
C ALA A 139 -1.13 -4.37 12.99
N MET A 140 -1.88 -5.39 13.41
CA MET A 140 -3.13 -5.23 14.17
C MET A 140 -2.88 -5.60 15.63
N VAL A 141 -3.06 -4.63 16.52
CA VAL A 141 -2.82 -4.81 17.96
C VAL A 141 -4.15 -4.99 18.66
N LYS A 142 -4.53 -6.23 18.95
CA LYS A 142 -5.81 -6.55 19.61
C LYS A 142 -5.97 -5.82 20.96
N ASP A 143 -4.87 -5.65 21.68
CA ASP A 143 -4.85 -4.98 22.99
C ASP A 143 -5.12 -3.46 22.90
N ALA A 144 -5.07 -2.87 21.70
CA ALA A 144 -5.38 -1.46 21.47
C ALA A 144 -6.86 -1.13 21.73
N ILE A 145 -7.74 -2.14 21.63
CA ILE A 145 -9.17 -2.01 21.93
C ILE A 145 -9.39 -1.65 23.40
N HIS A 146 -8.57 -2.21 24.30
CA HIS A 146 -8.64 -1.94 25.73
C HIS A 146 -7.92 -0.65 26.11
N SER A 147 -6.73 -0.42 25.56
CA SER A 147 -5.95 0.79 25.80
C SER A 147 -5.22 1.24 24.55
N LYS A 148 -5.50 2.47 24.12
CA LYS A 148 -4.85 3.11 22.97
C LYS A 148 -3.33 3.23 23.14
N HIS A 149 -2.84 3.26 24.38
CA HIS A 149 -1.41 3.38 24.66
C HIS A 149 -0.60 2.16 24.18
N ASN A 150 -1.21 0.97 24.17
CA ASN A 150 -0.53 -0.25 23.69
C ASN A 150 -0.15 -0.18 22.21
N LEU A 151 -0.81 0.68 21.42
CA LEU A 151 -0.50 0.90 20.00
C LEU A 151 0.81 1.67 19.83
N LEU A 152 1.20 2.51 20.80
CA LEU A 152 2.40 3.35 20.72
C LEU A 152 3.67 2.51 20.59
N SER A 153 3.74 1.36 21.25
CA SER A 153 4.89 0.45 21.17
C SER A 153 5.10 -0.06 19.74
N ALA A 154 4.03 -0.51 19.07
CA ALA A 154 4.10 -0.94 17.67
C ALA A 154 4.42 0.23 16.72
N PHE A 155 3.87 1.41 16.99
CA PHE A 155 4.15 2.62 16.21
C PHE A 155 5.64 3.00 16.26
N MET A 156 6.20 3.04 17.46
CA MET A 156 7.63 3.35 17.66
C MET A 156 8.52 2.28 17.04
N ALA A 157 8.17 0.99 17.17
CA ALA A 157 8.96 -0.08 16.59
C ALA A 157 9.01 0.01 15.05
N PHE A 158 7.87 0.25 14.39
CA PHE A 158 7.82 0.41 12.94
C PHE A 158 8.57 1.65 12.47
N GLN A 159 8.44 2.77 13.19
CA GLN A 159 9.20 4.00 12.91
C GLN A 159 10.71 3.73 12.99
N SER A 160 11.18 3.00 14.01
CA SER A 160 12.59 2.67 14.20
C SER A 160 13.12 1.72 13.11
N ILE A 161 12.34 0.72 12.71
CA ILE A 161 12.74 -0.26 11.69
C ILE A 161 12.77 0.36 10.29
N THR A 162 11.77 1.17 9.95
CA THR A 162 11.61 1.66 8.57
C THR A 162 12.18 3.05 8.32
N SER A 163 12.48 3.81 9.37
CA SER A 163 12.80 5.24 9.30
C SER A 163 11.67 6.13 8.74
N THR A 164 10.61 5.54 8.18
CA THR A 164 9.41 6.22 7.72
C THR A 164 8.40 6.40 8.86
N ARG A 165 7.65 7.51 8.85
CA ARG A 165 6.55 7.71 9.79
C ARG A 165 5.38 6.77 9.51
N PRO A 166 4.94 5.94 10.47
CA PRO A 166 3.76 5.11 10.30
C PRO A 166 2.44 5.88 10.34
N GLU A 167 1.43 5.28 9.72
CA GLU A 167 0.03 5.70 9.81
C GLU A 167 -0.74 4.83 10.81
N VAL A 168 -1.62 5.46 11.59
CA VAL A 168 -2.52 4.75 12.50
C VAL A 168 -3.74 4.26 11.73
N VAL A 169 -4.05 2.97 11.87
CA VAL A 169 -5.20 2.33 11.24
C VAL A 169 -6.39 2.36 12.20
N TYR A 170 -7.49 2.95 11.72
CA TYR A 170 -8.75 3.03 12.44
C TYR A 170 -9.71 1.93 12.03
N ALA A 171 -10.58 1.54 12.97
CA ALA A 171 -11.67 0.61 12.77
C ALA A 171 -12.65 1.11 11.69
N ARG A 172 -12.87 0.29 10.65
CA ARG A 172 -13.86 0.59 9.60
C ARG A 172 -15.27 0.07 9.91
N THR A 173 -15.38 -0.94 10.75
CA THR A 173 -16.65 -1.60 11.06
C THR A 173 -16.82 -1.76 12.57
N SER A 174 -18.07 -1.66 13.05
CA SER A 174 -18.39 -1.96 14.44
C SER A 174 -18.86 -3.40 14.57
N VAL A 175 -18.22 -4.14 15.48
CA VAL A 175 -18.57 -5.54 15.78
C VAL A 175 -18.60 -5.72 17.29
N ALA A 176 -19.79 -5.92 17.84
CA ALA A 176 -20.01 -6.03 19.29
C ALA A 176 -19.23 -7.20 19.92
N ASN A 177 -19.14 -8.35 19.23
CA ASN A 177 -18.43 -9.53 19.74
C ASN A 177 -16.94 -9.27 20.01
N TRP A 178 -16.31 -8.40 19.21
CA TRP A 178 -14.92 -7.99 19.40
C TRP A 178 -14.76 -6.75 20.28
N LYS A 179 -15.87 -6.22 20.82
CA LYS A 179 -15.93 -4.94 21.54
C LYS A 179 -15.39 -3.78 20.71
N LEU A 180 -15.53 -3.87 19.38
CA LEU A 180 -14.96 -2.93 18.44
C LEU A 180 -15.98 -1.89 17.98
N ARG A 181 -15.61 -0.61 18.08
CA ARG A 181 -16.39 0.52 17.56
C ARG A 181 -15.65 1.20 16.41
N GLU A 182 -16.42 1.73 15.46
CA GLU A 182 -15.90 2.48 14.31
C GLU A 182 -15.10 3.70 14.79
N GLY A 183 -14.01 4.01 14.06
CA GLY A 183 -13.12 5.11 14.41
C GLY A 183 -12.18 4.85 15.59
N MET A 184 -12.19 3.67 16.22
CA MET A 184 -11.18 3.32 17.23
C MET A 184 -9.83 3.02 16.56
N PRO A 185 -8.68 3.50 17.11
CA PRO A 185 -7.37 3.13 16.59
C PRO A 185 -7.03 1.69 16.99
N ILE A 186 -6.71 0.83 16.02
CA ILE A 186 -6.45 -0.61 16.25
C ILE A 186 -5.05 -1.02 15.83
N GLY A 187 -4.56 -0.46 14.73
CA GLY A 187 -3.35 -0.95 14.07
C GLY A 187 -2.42 0.15 13.61
N VAL A 188 -1.30 -0.27 13.08
CA VAL A 188 -0.28 0.59 12.49
C VAL A 188 0.06 0.05 11.11
N LYS A 189 0.24 0.95 10.14
CA LYS A 189 0.63 0.62 8.78
C LYS A 189 1.76 1.53 8.33
N VAL A 190 2.70 0.98 7.57
CA VAL A 190 3.73 1.75 6.87
C VAL A 190 3.74 1.29 5.41
N THR A 191 3.88 2.21 4.47
CA THR A 191 4.12 1.90 3.06
C THR A 191 5.47 2.42 2.63
N LEU A 192 6.37 1.51 2.28
CA LEU A 192 7.73 1.79 1.85
C LEU A 192 7.80 1.79 0.32
N ARG A 193 8.53 2.76 -0.22
CA ARG A 193 8.82 2.89 -1.66
C ARG A 193 10.26 3.35 -1.83
N GLY A 194 10.84 3.09 -2.99
CA GLY A 194 12.20 3.55 -3.31
C GLY A 194 13.26 2.93 -2.39
N GLU A 195 14.17 3.75 -1.85
CA GLU A 195 15.33 3.32 -1.08
C GLU A 195 14.95 2.61 0.23
N GLU A 196 14.05 3.19 1.02
CA GLU A 196 13.61 2.65 2.32
C GLU A 196 13.05 1.22 2.20
N MET A 197 12.39 0.94 1.08
CA MET A 197 11.86 -0.39 0.75
C MET A 197 12.97 -1.42 0.61
N TYR A 198 14.04 -1.11 -0.13
CA TYR A 198 15.15 -2.03 -0.36
C TYR A 198 16.00 -2.19 0.90
N GLN A 199 16.20 -1.13 1.69
CA GLN A 199 16.90 -1.23 2.98
C GLN A 199 16.15 -2.10 3.98
N PHE A 200 14.82 -1.97 4.06
CA PHE A 200 14.00 -2.85 4.89
C PHE A 200 14.10 -4.32 4.43
N MET A 201 14.03 -4.54 3.12
CA MET A 201 14.13 -5.87 2.52
C MET A 201 15.47 -6.53 2.84
N ASP A 202 16.57 -5.78 2.76
CA ASP A 202 17.92 -6.24 3.06
C ASP A 202 18.04 -6.73 4.50
N LYS A 203 17.60 -5.89 5.46
CA LYS A 203 17.56 -6.25 6.89
C LYS A 203 16.70 -7.48 7.16
N LEU A 204 15.57 -7.60 6.46
CA LEU A 204 14.67 -8.74 6.60
C LEU A 204 15.36 -10.04 6.16
N ILE A 205 15.98 -10.04 4.97
CA ILE A 205 16.57 -11.25 4.38
C ILE A 205 17.86 -11.65 5.10
N GLU A 206 18.76 -10.71 5.35
CA GLU A 206 20.09 -11.03 5.89
C GLU A 206 20.07 -11.32 7.40
N ILE A 207 19.23 -10.60 8.16
CA ILE A 207 19.26 -10.65 9.64
C ILE A 207 18.05 -11.39 10.20
N VAL A 208 16.84 -10.99 9.80
CA VAL A 208 15.61 -11.43 10.49
C VAL A 208 15.22 -12.85 10.12
N LEU A 209 15.17 -13.18 8.83
CA LEU A 209 14.75 -14.52 8.37
C LEU A 209 15.65 -15.64 8.90
N PRO A 210 17.00 -15.54 8.86
CA PRO A 210 17.87 -16.63 9.33
C PRO A 210 17.82 -16.82 10.85
N ARG A 211 17.55 -15.76 11.62
CA ARG A 211 17.44 -15.81 13.08
C ARG A 211 16.08 -16.35 13.55
N LEU A 212 15.09 -16.43 12.66
CA LEU A 212 13.74 -16.85 13.01
C LEU A 212 13.64 -18.37 13.15
N LYS A 213 13.66 -18.87 14.39
CA LYS A 213 13.69 -20.30 14.73
C LYS A 213 12.57 -21.14 14.11
N GLU A 214 11.35 -20.61 14.05
CA GLU A 214 10.13 -21.37 13.69
C GLU A 214 9.64 -21.09 12.27
N TRP A 215 10.50 -20.61 11.37
CA TRP A 215 10.06 -20.21 10.04
C TRP A 215 10.46 -21.21 8.94
N PRO A 216 9.50 -21.99 8.40
CA PRO A 216 9.76 -22.99 7.37
C PRO A 216 9.86 -22.39 5.95
N GLY A 217 9.88 -21.06 5.82
CA GLY A 217 9.78 -20.35 4.55
C GLY A 217 8.35 -20.03 4.11
N LEU A 218 8.28 -19.33 2.98
CA LEU A 218 7.05 -18.85 2.36
C LEU A 218 6.19 -19.98 1.79
N GLN A 219 4.88 -19.97 2.04
CA GLN A 219 3.99 -20.96 1.43
C GLN A 219 3.91 -20.76 -0.09
N LEU A 220 4.05 -21.83 -0.87
CA LEU A 220 3.87 -21.80 -2.33
C LEU A 220 2.41 -21.56 -2.75
N THR A 221 1.46 -21.52 -1.81
CA THR A 221 0.07 -21.12 -2.11
C THR A 221 -0.14 -19.62 -1.90
N ALA A 222 0.78 -18.93 -1.21
CA ALA A 222 0.64 -17.51 -0.92
C ALA A 222 0.61 -16.67 -2.21
N GLY A 223 -0.30 -15.71 -2.26
CA GLY A 223 -0.43 -14.72 -3.32
C GLY A 223 -1.89 -14.42 -3.70
N ASP A 224 -2.14 -13.20 -4.14
CA ASP A 224 -3.49 -12.68 -4.46
C ASP A 224 -4.00 -13.08 -5.87
N GLY A 225 -3.12 -13.63 -6.69
CA GLY A 225 -3.40 -14.02 -8.07
C GLY A 225 -2.95 -12.99 -9.10
N ASN A 226 -2.46 -11.84 -8.65
CA ASN A 226 -1.97 -10.72 -9.45
C ASN A 226 -0.50 -10.40 -9.13
N GLY A 227 0.26 -11.34 -8.55
CA GLY A 227 1.69 -11.15 -8.29
C GLY A 227 2.04 -10.51 -6.95
N ASN A 228 1.07 -10.13 -6.12
CA ASN A 228 1.36 -9.63 -4.78
C ASN A 228 1.43 -10.79 -3.78
N ILE A 229 2.40 -10.74 -2.87
CA ILE A 229 2.69 -11.82 -1.93
C ILE A 229 2.73 -11.26 -0.52
N ALA A 230 2.01 -11.90 0.40
CA ALA A 230 1.96 -11.50 1.80
C ALA A 230 2.66 -12.54 2.69
N LEU A 231 3.39 -12.03 3.68
CA LEU A 231 4.01 -12.76 4.79
C LEU A 231 3.37 -12.34 6.10
N GLY A 232 3.10 -13.30 6.97
CA GLY A 232 2.80 -13.02 8.36
C GLY A 232 3.98 -13.42 9.24
N PHE A 233 4.39 -12.52 10.13
CA PHE A 233 5.45 -12.75 11.10
C PHE A 233 4.90 -12.84 12.53
N PRO A 234 5.41 -13.78 13.33
CA PRO A 234 5.08 -13.84 14.75
C PRO A 234 5.68 -12.63 15.49
N ALA A 235 5.15 -12.33 16.68
CA ALA A 235 5.62 -11.21 17.50
C ALA A 235 7.13 -11.29 17.81
N SER A 236 7.68 -12.50 17.92
CA SER A 236 9.12 -12.73 18.14
C SER A 236 9.99 -12.16 17.04
N ALA A 237 9.49 -12.09 15.79
CA ALA A 237 10.27 -11.58 14.66
C ALA A 237 10.58 -10.09 14.79
N LEU A 238 9.67 -9.31 15.40
CA LEU A 238 9.85 -7.86 15.56
C LEU A 238 11.04 -7.54 16.47
N ALA A 239 11.32 -8.39 17.46
CA ALA A 239 12.45 -8.24 18.37
C ALA A 239 13.81 -8.59 17.74
N LEU A 240 13.81 -9.27 16.59
CA LEU A 240 15.05 -9.70 15.90
C LEU A 240 15.65 -8.59 15.02
N PHE A 241 14.94 -7.49 14.80
CA PHE A 241 15.49 -6.36 14.06
C PHE A 241 16.61 -5.68 14.88
N PRO A 242 17.73 -5.31 14.26
CA PRO A 242 18.87 -4.73 14.96
C PRO A 242 18.52 -3.42 15.68
N GLU A 243 17.55 -2.64 15.17
CA GLU A 243 17.09 -1.40 15.78
C GLU A 243 16.27 -1.63 17.06
N ILE A 244 15.66 -2.81 17.21
CA ILE A 244 14.82 -3.16 18.36
C ILE A 244 15.60 -3.99 19.38
N GLU A 245 16.51 -4.85 18.92
CA GLU A 245 17.32 -5.74 19.77
C GLU A 245 18.05 -4.96 20.89
N GLY A 246 18.66 -3.81 20.55
CA GLY A 246 19.40 -2.99 21.51
C GLY A 246 18.54 -2.16 22.48
N SER A 247 17.23 -2.05 22.26
CA SER A 247 16.32 -1.23 23.08
C SER A 247 15.04 -1.99 23.41
N PHE A 248 15.16 -3.30 23.64
CA PHE A 248 14.02 -4.19 23.89
C PHE A 248 13.14 -3.69 25.05
N ASP A 249 13.75 -3.20 26.13
CA ASP A 249 13.05 -2.73 27.34
C ASP A 249 12.14 -1.52 27.10
N VAL A 250 12.39 -0.74 26.05
CA VAL A 250 11.56 0.42 25.67
C VAL A 250 10.21 -0.03 25.09
N TYR A 251 10.12 -1.26 24.60
CA TYR A 251 8.95 -1.82 23.93
C TYR A 251 8.31 -2.91 24.80
N PRO A 252 7.38 -2.57 25.70
CA PRO A 252 6.83 -3.53 26.66
C PRO A 252 5.99 -4.65 26.03
N LYS A 253 5.48 -4.43 24.80
CA LYS A 253 4.65 -5.40 24.08
C LYS A 253 5.07 -5.51 22.62
N MET A 254 5.63 -6.67 22.28
CA MET A 254 5.93 -7.02 20.90
C MET A 254 4.67 -7.47 20.17
N THR A 255 4.56 -7.06 18.90
CA THR A 255 3.38 -7.32 18.07
C THR A 255 3.79 -8.11 16.83
N GLY A 256 2.95 -9.08 16.44
CA GLY A 256 3.09 -9.71 15.14
C GLY A 256 2.70 -8.73 14.03
N PHE A 257 3.28 -8.90 12.86
CA PHE A 257 3.03 -8.02 11.73
C PHE A 257 3.04 -8.79 10.41
N ASP A 258 2.35 -8.22 9.44
CA ASP A 258 2.30 -8.72 8.08
C ASP A 258 3.16 -7.82 7.17
N VAL A 259 3.91 -8.45 6.28
CA VAL A 259 4.68 -7.79 5.21
C VAL A 259 4.05 -8.16 3.88
N ILE A 260 3.58 -7.16 3.15
CA ILE A 260 2.96 -7.34 1.85
C ILE A 260 3.91 -6.78 0.80
N PHE A 261 4.47 -7.67 -0.02
CA PHE A 261 5.25 -7.32 -1.19
C PHE A 261 4.29 -7.08 -2.35
N ASN A 262 4.23 -5.83 -2.80
CA ASN A 262 3.53 -5.49 -4.01
C ASN A 262 4.53 -5.39 -5.15
N THR A 263 4.27 -6.16 -6.20
CA THR A 263 5.17 -6.29 -7.35
C THR A 263 4.49 -5.74 -8.59
N THR A 264 5.27 -5.51 -9.64
CA THR A 264 4.76 -5.20 -10.98
C THR A 264 4.36 -6.46 -11.75
N ALA A 265 4.54 -7.66 -11.17
CA ALA A 265 4.18 -8.92 -11.79
C ALA A 265 2.68 -9.03 -11.99
N TYR A 266 2.25 -9.79 -12.99
CA TYR A 266 0.82 -10.06 -13.25
C TYR A 266 0.38 -11.45 -12.75
N THR A 267 1.33 -12.31 -12.42
CA THR A 267 1.08 -13.68 -11.97
C THR A 267 1.81 -13.96 -10.67
N ASN A 268 1.22 -14.82 -9.84
CA ASN A 268 1.87 -15.25 -8.59
C ASN A 268 3.17 -16.02 -8.87
N THR A 269 3.29 -16.71 -10.00
CA THR A 269 4.51 -17.43 -10.37
C THR A 269 5.65 -16.45 -10.60
N ASP A 270 5.41 -15.38 -11.36
CA ASP A 270 6.43 -14.37 -11.64
C ASP A 270 6.80 -13.59 -10.36
N GLY A 271 5.82 -13.26 -9.51
CA GLY A 271 6.07 -12.63 -8.21
C GLY A 271 6.92 -13.51 -7.27
N ARG A 272 6.69 -14.83 -7.27
CA ARG A 272 7.50 -15.77 -6.46
C ARG A 272 8.91 -15.93 -7.02
N LEU A 273 9.05 -15.98 -8.34
CA LEU A 273 10.34 -16.04 -9.01
C LEU A 273 11.19 -14.83 -8.61
N LEU A 274 10.60 -13.63 -8.63
CA LEU A 274 11.24 -12.40 -8.17
C LEU A 274 11.67 -12.46 -6.70
N LEU A 275 10.78 -12.82 -5.78
CA LEU A 275 11.12 -12.92 -4.36
C LEU A 275 12.17 -14.01 -4.08
N SER A 276 12.15 -15.10 -4.86
CA SER A 276 13.17 -16.15 -4.78
C SER A 276 14.53 -15.64 -5.26
N GLY A 277 14.56 -14.76 -6.28
CA GLY A 277 15.78 -14.08 -6.71
C GLY A 277 16.36 -13.18 -5.62
N PHE A 278 15.51 -12.50 -4.84
CA PHE A 278 15.91 -11.81 -3.61
C PHE A 278 16.24 -12.75 -2.44
N SER A 279 16.45 -14.05 -2.67
CA SER A 279 16.84 -15.02 -1.63
C SER A 279 15.81 -15.22 -0.51
N ILE A 280 14.53 -14.94 -0.76
CA ILE A 280 13.46 -15.31 0.18
C ILE A 280 13.13 -16.80 -0.03
N PRO A 281 13.29 -17.65 1.00
CA PRO A 281 13.06 -19.08 0.84
C PRO A 281 11.56 -19.39 0.80
N PHE A 282 11.19 -20.25 -0.15
CA PHE A 282 9.85 -20.82 -0.25
C PHE A 282 9.84 -22.24 0.30
N LYS A 283 8.77 -22.58 1.02
CA LYS A 283 8.52 -23.93 1.49
C LYS A 283 8.27 -24.85 0.29
N THR A 284 9.15 -25.83 0.10
CA THR A 284 8.98 -26.89 -0.90
C THR A 284 7.72 -27.70 -0.59
N LYS A 285 6.96 -28.00 -1.64
CA LYS A 285 5.79 -28.88 -1.55
C LYS A 285 6.30 -30.32 -1.46
N ASN A 286 6.53 -30.82 -0.24
CA ASN A 286 6.65 -32.26 0.01
C ASN A 286 5.31 -32.94 -0.21
#